data_AF-A0A4R3H3C0-F1
#
_entry.id   AF-A0A4R3H3C0-F1
#
_cell.length_a   1.000
_cell.length_b   1.000
_cell.length_c   1.000
_cell.angle_alpha   90.00
_cell.angle_beta   90.00
_cell.angle_gamma   90.00
#
_symmetry.space_group_name_H-M   'P 1'
#
loop_
_entity.id
_entity.type
_entity.pdbx_description
1 polymer ?
#
loop_
_entity_poly.entity_id
_entity_poly.type
_entity_poly.pdbx_seq_one_letter_code
_entity_poly.pdbx_strand_id
1 'polypeptide(L)'
;MKRNLSVALAGLAALASSATPSLVRAAGPEPVIVSRGNPIIRDRFTADPAPLVVGDTLYLYTGHDQARGDAMFDMREWLVFSTKDMKTWTPHAPIMNVKDFKWAKQDAWASQAIEKNGKFYFYAAVEHDDSHPGKAIGVAVSDRPTGPFTDARGSALITNQMTPEGKHSWEDIDPTVFTDDDGVTWIAWGNRDCYIAKLKANMTEIDGPIRRITPPHFEEGPWLHKRGGLYYLTYASLDRTTQSDEHVSYATATSLDGPWTYRGELAKSAKNSFTIHAGIAEFKGQWYIFLHNATLTVGDQGGAIGRRAVTVEYLRYNPDGTLKPVVQTEAGVSAPPPSVN
;
A
#
# COMPACT_ATOMS: atom_id res chain seq x y z
N MET A 1 12.50 20.11 -89.85
CA MET A 1 12.62 21.50 -89.36
C MET A 1 12.63 21.45 -87.83
N LYS A 2 13.69 22.01 -87.23
CA LYS A 2 14.11 21.89 -85.82
C LYS A 2 12.99 22.20 -84.80
N ARG A 3 12.92 21.45 -83.70
CA ARG A 3 12.55 22.02 -82.39
C ARG A 3 13.10 21.19 -81.22
N ASN A 4 13.70 21.94 -80.30
CA ASN A 4 14.66 21.54 -79.26
C ASN A 4 14.06 20.68 -78.14
N LEU A 5 14.83 19.70 -77.67
CA LEU A 5 14.65 18.98 -76.41
C LEU A 5 15.33 19.79 -75.30
N SER A 6 14.58 20.24 -74.29
CA SER A 6 15.13 20.82 -73.07
C SER A 6 15.35 19.71 -72.04
N VAL A 7 16.60 19.52 -71.63
CA VAL A 7 17.00 18.66 -70.51
C VAL A 7 16.85 19.45 -69.21
N ALA A 8 16.00 19.00 -68.28
CA ALA A 8 15.92 19.53 -66.92
C ALA A 8 16.82 18.70 -66.01
N LEU A 9 17.82 19.36 -65.41
CA LEU A 9 18.75 18.80 -64.44
C LEU A 9 18.10 18.88 -63.04
N ALA A 10 17.74 17.76 -62.43
CA ALA A 10 17.27 17.72 -61.05
C ALA A 10 18.48 17.59 -60.10
N GLY A 11 18.79 18.66 -59.35
CA GLY A 11 19.81 18.65 -58.32
C GLY A 11 19.30 17.97 -57.04
N LEU A 12 19.97 16.91 -56.61
CA LEU A 12 19.76 16.29 -55.30
C LEU A 12 20.55 17.10 -54.25
N ALA A 13 19.85 17.80 -53.34
CA ALA A 13 20.48 18.41 -52.18
C ALA A 13 20.49 17.41 -51.02
N ALA A 14 21.67 16.89 -50.67
CA ALA A 14 21.86 16.07 -49.47
C ALA A 14 21.92 16.98 -48.23
N LEU A 15 20.89 16.93 -47.39
CA LEU A 15 20.88 17.54 -46.06
C LEU A 15 21.62 16.62 -45.09
N ALA A 16 22.85 16.99 -44.74
CA ALA A 16 23.58 16.37 -43.64
C ALA A 16 23.01 16.87 -42.30
N SER A 17 22.28 16.00 -41.60
CA SER A 17 21.80 16.28 -40.23
C SER A 17 22.96 16.10 -39.24
N SER A 18 23.49 17.20 -38.72
CA SER A 18 24.43 17.17 -37.59
C SER A 18 23.67 16.85 -36.31
N ALA A 19 23.73 15.61 -35.85
CA ALA A 19 23.24 15.23 -34.53
C ALA A 19 24.25 15.73 -33.47
N THR A 20 23.85 16.75 -32.70
CA THR A 20 24.57 17.16 -31.50
C THR A 20 24.40 16.09 -30.41
N PRO A 21 25.47 15.61 -29.77
CA PRO A 21 25.34 14.67 -28.66
C PRO A 21 24.68 15.38 -27.48
N SER A 22 23.51 14.88 -27.04
CA SER A 22 22.90 15.30 -25.79
C SER A 22 23.81 14.91 -24.63
N LEU A 23 24.27 15.91 -23.88
CA LEU A 23 24.97 15.72 -22.61
C LEU A 23 24.01 15.03 -21.62
N VAL A 24 24.22 13.74 -21.40
CA VAL A 24 23.61 13.02 -20.27
C VAL A 24 24.25 13.58 -19.00
N ARG A 25 23.53 14.49 -18.32
CA ARG A 25 23.90 14.94 -16.98
C ARG A 25 23.87 13.72 -16.06
N ALA A 26 25.01 13.37 -15.48
CA ALA A 26 25.06 12.35 -14.43
C ALA A 26 24.07 12.75 -13.33
N ALA A 27 23.12 11.86 -13.03
CA ALA A 27 22.21 12.06 -11.92
C ALA A 27 23.05 12.22 -10.64
N GLY A 28 22.76 13.25 -9.85
CA GLY A 28 23.33 13.38 -8.51
C GLY A 28 22.97 12.15 -7.66
N PRO A 29 23.60 11.96 -6.49
CA PRO A 29 23.21 10.88 -5.59
C PRO A 29 21.71 11.00 -5.31
N GLU A 30 20.99 9.87 -5.42
CA GLU A 30 19.56 9.84 -5.09
C GLU A 30 19.36 10.35 -3.66
N PRO A 31 18.30 11.10 -3.38
CA PRO A 31 17.98 11.51 -2.02
C PRO A 31 17.88 10.28 -1.12
N VAL A 32 18.35 10.39 0.12
CA VAL A 32 18.34 9.30 1.09
C VAL A 32 17.84 9.80 2.44
N ILE A 33 16.99 9.01 3.07
CA ILE A 33 16.46 9.21 4.41
C ILE A 33 17.12 8.17 5.33
N VAL A 34 17.86 8.62 6.33
CA VAL A 34 18.46 7.75 7.34
C VAL A 34 17.54 7.68 8.55
N SER A 35 16.87 6.54 8.72
CA SER A 35 16.04 6.27 9.90
C SER A 35 16.93 6.18 11.15
N ARG A 36 16.46 6.79 12.24
CA ARG A 36 17.10 6.78 13.56
C ARG A 36 16.18 6.18 14.63
N GLY A 37 15.17 5.43 14.20
CA GLY A 37 14.05 4.98 15.01
C GLY A 37 12.72 5.46 14.43
N ASN A 38 11.66 5.25 15.19
CA ASN A 38 10.30 5.59 14.78
C ASN A 38 9.99 7.07 15.04
N PRO A 39 9.23 7.74 14.16
CA PRO A 39 8.84 7.31 12.80
C PRO A 39 10.01 7.27 11.81
N ILE A 40 9.95 6.37 10.83
CA ILE A 40 11.08 6.01 9.95
C ILE A 40 11.29 6.97 8.77
N ILE A 41 10.22 7.63 8.32
CA ILE A 41 10.24 8.73 7.35
C ILE A 41 9.93 10.00 8.14
N ARG A 42 10.79 11.02 8.02
CA ARG A 42 10.76 12.20 8.93
C ARG A 42 10.67 13.55 8.24
N ASP A 43 10.72 13.58 6.92
CA ASP A 43 10.67 14.81 6.13
C ASP A 43 9.26 15.12 5.58
N ARG A 44 8.30 14.21 5.79
CA ARG A 44 6.88 14.33 5.40
C ARG A 44 6.01 13.37 6.23
N PHE A 45 4.71 13.58 6.20
CA PHE A 45 3.73 12.69 6.84
C PHE A 45 3.36 11.54 5.91
N THR A 46 3.19 10.36 6.47
CA THR A 46 2.96 9.09 5.74
C THR A 46 2.00 8.23 6.52
N ALA A 47 1.08 7.57 5.85
CA ALA A 47 0.09 6.71 6.47
C ALA A 47 -0.08 5.37 5.76
N ASP A 48 -0.84 4.47 6.39
CA ASP A 48 -1.37 3.23 5.82
C ASP A 48 -0.27 2.39 5.12
N PRO A 49 0.73 1.89 5.89
CA PRO A 49 1.92 1.28 5.31
C PRO A 49 1.66 -0.10 4.70
N ALA A 50 2.12 -0.29 3.47
CA ALA A 50 2.11 -1.59 2.79
C ALA A 50 3.50 -1.98 2.28
N PRO A 51 4.22 -2.87 2.98
CA PRO A 51 5.50 -3.37 2.51
C PRO A 51 5.35 -4.42 1.39
N LEU A 52 6.30 -4.39 0.44
CA LEU A 52 6.48 -5.38 -0.63
C LEU A 52 7.96 -5.70 -0.75
N VAL A 53 8.34 -6.98 -0.77
CA VAL A 53 9.73 -7.40 -0.99
C VAL A 53 9.90 -7.89 -2.42
N VAL A 54 10.89 -7.35 -3.13
CA VAL A 54 11.28 -7.76 -4.48
C VAL A 54 12.78 -8.00 -4.49
N GLY A 55 13.19 -9.26 -4.62
CA GLY A 55 14.60 -9.65 -4.55
C GLY A 55 15.25 -9.25 -3.22
N ASP A 56 16.30 -8.43 -3.28
CA ASP A 56 17.08 -7.98 -2.10
C ASP A 56 16.58 -6.66 -1.49
N THR A 57 15.45 -6.14 -1.97
CA THR A 57 14.94 -4.80 -1.68
C THR A 57 13.51 -4.87 -1.13
N LEU A 58 13.25 -4.13 -0.05
CA LEU A 58 11.90 -3.88 0.45
C LEU A 58 11.43 -2.52 -0.05
N TYR A 59 10.23 -2.47 -0.61
CA TYR A 59 9.49 -1.27 -1.00
C TYR A 59 8.38 -1.05 0.01
N LEU A 60 8.21 0.18 0.48
CA LEU A 60 7.19 0.59 1.42
C LEU A 60 6.29 1.60 0.73
N TYR A 61 5.06 1.19 0.45
CA TYR A 61 4.00 2.03 -0.10
C TYR A 61 3.26 2.70 1.05
N THR A 62 2.94 3.98 0.90
CA THR A 62 2.22 4.75 1.91
C THR A 62 1.27 5.74 1.26
N GLY A 63 0.19 6.10 1.94
CA GLY A 63 -0.53 7.34 1.63
C GLY A 63 0.29 8.58 2.03
N HIS A 64 0.06 9.71 1.35
CA HIS A 64 0.67 11.00 1.69
C HIS A 64 -0.33 11.90 2.44
N ASP A 65 -0.25 11.88 3.77
CA ASP A 65 -1.01 12.78 4.65
C ASP A 65 -0.54 14.24 4.41
N GLN A 66 -1.44 15.12 3.97
CA GLN A 66 -1.13 16.53 3.63
C GLN A 66 -2.02 17.53 4.38
N ALA A 67 -2.71 17.06 5.42
CA ALA A 67 -3.64 17.87 6.19
C ALA A 67 -2.97 19.08 6.84
N ARG A 68 -3.71 20.18 6.91
CA ARG A 68 -3.27 21.43 7.55
C ARG A 68 -4.27 21.85 8.62
N GLY A 69 -3.78 22.54 9.65
CA GLY A 69 -4.63 23.02 10.73
C GLY A 69 -5.30 21.87 11.48
N ASP A 70 -6.63 21.90 11.52
CA ASP A 70 -7.54 20.93 12.13
C ASP A 70 -8.21 19.98 11.12
N ALA A 71 -7.83 20.05 9.84
CA ALA A 71 -8.30 19.10 8.84
C ALA A 71 -7.91 17.66 9.23
N MET A 72 -8.81 16.71 8.95
CA MET A 72 -8.54 15.28 9.09
C MET A 72 -7.74 14.78 7.88
N PHE A 73 -8.19 13.76 7.15
CA PHE A 73 -7.43 13.18 6.05
C PHE A 73 -7.52 14.06 4.78
N ASP A 74 -6.40 14.68 4.37
CA ASP A 74 -6.21 15.30 3.05
C ASP A 74 -5.10 14.54 2.33
N MET A 75 -5.50 13.53 1.56
CA MET A 75 -4.59 12.58 0.90
C MET A 75 -4.89 12.55 -0.59
N ARG A 76 -3.90 12.87 -1.41
CA ARG A 76 -4.08 13.06 -2.87
C ARG A 76 -3.23 12.13 -3.71
N GLU A 77 -2.20 11.55 -3.13
CA GLU A 77 -1.22 10.73 -3.82
C GLU A 77 -0.65 9.67 -2.88
N TRP A 78 -0.07 8.64 -3.49
CA TRP A 78 0.67 7.61 -2.79
C TRP A 78 2.17 7.77 -3.04
N LEU A 79 2.95 7.46 -2.02
CA LEU A 79 4.40 7.48 -2.05
C LEU A 79 4.94 6.06 -2.01
N VAL A 80 6.18 5.89 -2.48
CA VAL A 80 6.94 4.67 -2.26
C VAL A 80 8.37 5.00 -1.85
N PHE A 81 8.87 4.23 -0.89
CA PHE A 81 10.25 4.26 -0.42
C PHE A 81 10.86 2.88 -0.61
N SER A 82 12.17 2.78 -0.81
CA SER A 82 12.85 1.48 -0.84
C SER A 82 14.03 1.40 0.11
N THR A 83 14.29 0.22 0.65
CA THR A 83 15.45 -0.04 1.51
C THR A 83 16.07 -1.39 1.21
N LYS A 84 17.38 -1.49 1.45
CA LYS A 84 18.13 -2.76 1.44
C LYS A 84 18.58 -3.19 2.84
N ASP A 85 18.42 -2.35 3.85
CA ASP A 85 19.02 -2.53 5.18
C ASP A 85 18.08 -2.16 6.34
N MET A 86 16.83 -1.76 6.05
CA MET A 86 15.82 -1.27 7.01
C MET A 86 16.20 0.02 7.75
N LYS A 87 17.34 0.63 7.40
CA LYS A 87 17.89 1.82 8.05
C LYS A 87 17.92 3.01 7.10
N THR A 88 18.28 2.75 5.86
CA THR A 88 18.51 3.71 4.81
C THR A 88 17.39 3.57 3.79
N TRP A 89 16.59 4.61 3.63
CA TRP A 89 15.40 4.63 2.79
C TRP A 89 15.60 5.60 1.63
N THR A 90 15.37 5.11 0.42
CA THR A 90 15.40 5.92 -0.80
C THR A 90 13.96 6.30 -1.14
N PRO A 91 13.56 7.59 -1.03
CA PRO A 91 12.27 8.05 -1.53
C PRO A 91 12.27 8.04 -3.06
N HIS A 92 11.18 7.58 -3.65
CA HIS A 92 10.92 7.67 -5.08
C HIS A 92 9.93 8.80 -5.38
N ALA A 93 9.68 9.05 -6.67
CA ALA A 93 8.57 9.92 -7.07
C ALA A 93 7.23 9.35 -6.56
N PRO A 94 6.22 10.20 -6.28
CA PRO A 94 4.86 9.74 -6.04
C PRO A 94 4.42 8.79 -7.16
N ILE A 95 3.85 7.64 -6.78
CA ILE A 95 3.61 6.54 -7.72
C ILE A 95 2.34 6.73 -8.54
N MET A 96 1.38 7.47 -7.97
CA MET A 96 0.06 7.73 -8.54
C MET A 96 -0.63 8.86 -7.76
N ASN A 97 -1.44 9.67 -8.44
CA ASN A 97 -2.39 10.60 -7.83
C ASN A 97 -3.80 10.01 -7.90
N VAL A 98 -4.67 10.31 -6.93
CA VAL A 98 -6.06 9.82 -6.95
C VAL A 98 -6.81 10.17 -8.23
N LYS A 99 -6.51 11.33 -8.84
CA LYS A 99 -7.10 11.79 -10.12
C LYS A 99 -6.66 10.98 -11.33
N ASP A 100 -5.70 10.07 -11.19
CA ASP A 100 -5.31 9.15 -12.26
C ASP A 100 -6.37 8.06 -12.46
N PHE A 101 -7.13 7.70 -11.43
CA PHE A 101 -8.42 7.02 -11.56
C PHE A 101 -9.49 8.03 -11.99
N LYS A 102 -9.87 8.01 -13.28
CA LYS A 102 -10.78 9.04 -13.84
C LYS A 102 -12.22 8.98 -13.32
N TRP A 103 -12.58 7.88 -12.67
CA TRP A 103 -13.87 7.61 -12.03
C TRP A 103 -13.85 7.91 -10.52
N ALA A 104 -12.70 8.28 -9.95
CA ALA A 104 -12.56 8.64 -8.54
C ALA A 104 -12.53 10.17 -8.37
N LYS A 105 -13.10 10.68 -7.27
CA LYS A 105 -13.14 12.12 -7.00
C LYS A 105 -12.11 12.59 -5.97
N GLN A 106 -11.75 11.78 -4.97
CA GLN A 106 -10.82 12.14 -3.90
C GLN A 106 -10.33 10.92 -3.10
N ASP A 107 -9.55 11.19 -2.06
CA ASP A 107 -9.15 10.25 -1.01
C ASP A 107 -8.17 9.17 -1.46
N ALA A 108 -6.88 9.50 -1.50
CA ALA A 108 -5.80 8.52 -1.69
C ALA A 108 -5.55 7.72 -0.38
N TRP A 109 -6.50 6.86 0.01
CA TRP A 109 -6.50 6.10 1.27
C TRP A 109 -5.65 4.82 1.19
N ALA A 110 -5.80 3.91 2.15
CA ALA A 110 -5.02 2.69 2.28
C ALA A 110 -4.94 1.88 0.98
N SER A 111 -3.80 1.23 0.79
CA SER A 111 -3.45 0.56 -0.46
C SER A 111 -2.45 -0.56 -0.23
N GLN A 112 -2.37 -1.50 -1.17
CA GLN A 112 -1.33 -2.53 -1.17
C GLN A 112 -0.88 -2.84 -2.61
N ALA A 113 0.44 -3.00 -2.80
CA ALA A 113 1.02 -3.49 -4.03
C ALA A 113 1.41 -4.98 -3.94
N ILE A 114 1.32 -5.70 -5.06
CA ILE A 114 1.79 -7.08 -5.20
C ILE A 114 2.45 -7.29 -6.57
N GLU A 115 3.49 -8.11 -6.62
CA GLU A 115 4.07 -8.57 -7.88
C GLU A 115 3.33 -9.81 -8.40
N LYS A 116 2.96 -9.80 -9.68
CA LYS A 116 2.42 -10.98 -10.38
C LYS A 116 2.84 -10.94 -11.84
N ASN A 117 3.38 -12.05 -12.35
CA ASN A 117 3.74 -12.22 -13.77
C ASN A 117 4.66 -11.10 -14.32
N GLY A 118 5.62 -10.65 -13.51
CA GLY A 118 6.57 -9.59 -13.89
C GLY A 118 5.98 -8.18 -13.94
N LYS A 119 4.77 -7.99 -13.41
CA LYS A 119 4.11 -6.69 -13.25
C LYS A 119 3.76 -6.45 -11.78
N PHE A 120 3.55 -5.18 -11.46
CA PHE A 120 3.15 -4.73 -10.13
C PHE A 120 1.72 -4.22 -10.19
N TYR A 121 0.86 -4.79 -9.37
CA TYR A 121 -0.55 -4.39 -9.24
C TYR A 121 -0.72 -3.65 -7.93
N PHE A 122 -1.33 -2.47 -7.99
CA PHE A 122 -1.54 -1.58 -6.86
C PHE A 122 -3.04 -1.39 -6.63
N TYR A 123 -3.53 -1.93 -5.52
CA TYR A 123 -4.93 -1.84 -5.12
C TYR A 123 -5.07 -0.72 -4.11
N ALA A 124 -6.04 0.17 -4.29
CA ALA A 124 -6.16 1.36 -3.45
C ALA A 124 -7.61 1.74 -3.19
N ALA A 125 -7.91 2.11 -1.94
CA ALA A 125 -9.18 2.68 -1.54
C ALA A 125 -9.26 4.14 -1.98
N VAL A 126 -10.38 4.51 -2.60
CA VAL A 126 -10.68 5.87 -3.09
C VAL A 126 -12.16 6.18 -2.89
N GLU A 127 -12.51 7.47 -2.88
CA GLU A 127 -13.89 7.89 -3.00
C GLU A 127 -14.31 7.91 -4.48
N HIS A 128 -15.33 7.12 -4.81
CA HIS A 128 -15.89 7.06 -6.16
C HIS A 128 -16.67 8.34 -6.50
N ASP A 129 -16.73 8.72 -7.77
CA ASP A 129 -17.65 9.76 -8.23
C ASP A 129 -19.14 9.43 -8.01
N ASP A 130 -20.00 10.38 -8.29
CA ASP A 130 -21.44 10.28 -8.00
C ASP A 130 -22.17 9.24 -8.87
N SER A 131 -21.50 8.59 -9.84
CA SER A 131 -22.09 7.49 -10.61
C SER A 131 -22.21 6.20 -9.79
N HIS A 132 -21.31 5.99 -8.81
CA HIS A 132 -21.36 4.88 -7.85
C HIS A 132 -21.01 5.39 -6.45
N PRO A 133 -21.90 6.16 -5.79
CA PRO A 133 -21.57 6.85 -4.55
C PRO A 133 -21.00 5.93 -3.45
N GLY A 134 -19.96 6.41 -2.77
CA GLY A 134 -19.27 5.72 -1.68
C GLY A 134 -17.82 5.41 -1.99
N LYS A 135 -17.16 4.74 -1.04
CA LYS A 135 -15.81 4.22 -1.19
C LYS A 135 -15.79 3.05 -2.15
N ALA A 136 -14.66 2.92 -2.81
CA ALA A 136 -14.41 1.93 -3.82
C ALA A 136 -12.92 1.55 -3.80
N ILE A 137 -12.61 0.39 -4.38
CA ILE A 137 -11.24 -0.07 -4.55
C ILE A 137 -10.90 -0.05 -6.04
N GLY A 138 -9.86 0.71 -6.39
CA GLY A 138 -9.24 0.72 -7.71
C GLY A 138 -8.11 -0.29 -7.81
N VAL A 139 -7.70 -0.61 -9.05
CA VAL A 139 -6.46 -1.35 -9.32
C VAL A 139 -5.69 -0.67 -10.44
N ALA A 140 -4.43 -0.37 -10.18
CA ALA A 140 -3.49 0.16 -11.14
C ALA A 140 -2.36 -0.86 -11.41
N VAL A 141 -1.65 -0.70 -12.52
CA VAL A 141 -0.56 -1.59 -12.94
C VAL A 141 0.68 -0.80 -13.33
N SER A 142 1.84 -1.38 -13.09
CA SER A 142 3.16 -0.86 -13.47
C SER A 142 4.10 -2.00 -13.86
N ASP A 143 5.09 -1.71 -14.70
CA ASP A 143 6.20 -2.63 -14.99
C ASP A 143 7.33 -2.56 -13.94
N ARG A 144 7.24 -1.63 -12.99
CA ARG A 144 8.23 -1.39 -11.93
C ARG A 144 7.56 -1.21 -10.56
N PRO A 145 8.20 -1.62 -9.45
CA PRO A 145 7.65 -1.40 -8.12
C PRO A 145 7.62 0.10 -7.74
N THR A 146 8.35 0.94 -8.46
CA THR A 146 8.41 2.39 -8.22
C THR A 146 7.47 3.18 -9.13
N GLY A 147 6.60 2.51 -9.88
CA GLY A 147 5.76 3.15 -10.89
C GLY A 147 6.52 3.64 -12.14
N PRO A 148 5.91 4.53 -12.93
CA PRO A 148 4.56 5.08 -12.72
C PRO A 148 3.48 4.01 -12.82
N PHE A 149 2.45 4.10 -11.99
CA PHE A 149 1.28 3.22 -12.08
C PHE A 149 0.20 3.87 -12.95
N THR A 150 -0.56 3.04 -13.68
CA THR A 150 -1.68 3.47 -14.51
C THR A 150 -2.94 2.68 -14.16
N ASP A 151 -4.11 3.32 -14.15
CA ASP A 151 -5.40 2.62 -13.95
C ASP A 151 -5.51 1.42 -14.92
N ALA A 152 -5.61 0.21 -14.35
CA ALA A 152 -5.57 -1.02 -15.11
C ALA A 152 -6.95 -1.42 -15.67
N ARG A 153 -8.03 -0.73 -15.26
CA ARG A 153 -9.42 -1.08 -15.61
C ARG A 153 -10.18 0.06 -16.26
N GLY A 154 -9.90 1.30 -15.88
CA GLY A 154 -10.75 2.45 -16.24
C GLY A 154 -12.06 2.51 -15.44
N SER A 155 -12.21 1.66 -14.42
CA SER A 155 -13.37 1.58 -13.50
C SER A 155 -12.97 0.95 -12.18
N ALA A 156 -13.74 1.19 -11.11
CA ALA A 156 -13.55 0.57 -9.79
C ALA A 156 -13.63 -0.96 -9.84
N LEU A 157 -12.65 -1.66 -9.25
CA LEU A 157 -12.65 -3.12 -9.09
C LEU A 157 -13.76 -3.58 -8.15
N ILE A 158 -13.94 -2.83 -7.05
CA ILE A 158 -14.98 -3.04 -6.05
C ILE A 158 -15.69 -1.71 -5.86
N THR A 159 -17.01 -1.71 -5.93
CA THR A 159 -17.86 -0.56 -5.59
C THR A 159 -18.71 -0.88 -4.37
N ASN A 160 -19.18 0.15 -3.67
CA ASN A 160 -20.02 0.00 -2.47
C ASN A 160 -21.33 -0.79 -2.69
N GLN A 161 -21.79 -0.94 -3.94
CA GLN A 161 -22.98 -1.71 -4.27
C GLN A 161 -22.71 -3.23 -4.34
N MET A 162 -21.44 -3.65 -4.41
CA MET A 162 -21.07 -5.07 -4.50
C MET A 162 -21.16 -5.80 -3.14
N THR A 163 -21.26 -5.05 -2.05
CA THR A 163 -21.31 -5.49 -0.64
C THR A 163 -22.57 -4.92 0.05
N PRO A 164 -23.78 -5.29 -0.41
CA PRO A 164 -25.02 -4.63 0.01
C PRO A 164 -25.40 -4.85 1.49
N GLU A 165 -24.69 -5.72 2.20
CA GLU A 165 -24.84 -5.90 3.65
C GLU A 165 -24.14 -4.80 4.46
N GLY A 166 -23.21 -4.07 3.84
CA GLY A 166 -22.51 -2.94 4.44
C GLY A 166 -23.47 -1.84 4.89
N LYS A 167 -23.16 -1.19 6.00
CA LYS A 167 -24.10 -0.29 6.68
C LYS A 167 -23.84 1.19 6.41
N HIS A 168 -22.78 1.49 5.68
CA HIS A 168 -22.37 2.86 5.38
C HIS A 168 -21.59 2.94 4.08
N SER A 169 -21.44 4.16 3.56
CA SER A 169 -20.80 4.41 2.26
C SER A 169 -19.29 4.28 2.27
N TRP A 170 -18.66 3.99 3.41
CA TRP A 170 -17.21 3.77 3.53
C TRP A 170 -16.86 2.31 3.88
N GLU A 171 -17.75 1.38 3.52
CA GLU A 171 -17.54 -0.05 3.75
C GLU A 171 -16.36 -0.59 2.94
N ASP A 172 -16.28 -0.25 1.66
CA ASP A 172 -15.32 -0.85 0.72
C ASP A 172 -14.01 -0.08 0.63
N ILE A 173 -13.20 -0.22 1.68
CA ILE A 173 -11.87 0.37 1.83
C ILE A 173 -10.81 -0.66 2.23
N ASP A 174 -9.56 -0.23 2.33
CA ASP A 174 -8.44 -0.96 2.90
C ASP A 174 -8.17 -2.34 2.26
N PRO A 175 -7.85 -2.37 0.96
CA PRO A 175 -7.57 -3.62 0.28
C PRO A 175 -6.26 -4.25 0.77
N THR A 176 -6.32 -5.55 1.04
CA THR A 176 -5.15 -6.42 1.10
C THR A 176 -5.20 -7.49 0.02
N VAL A 177 -4.05 -7.80 -0.56
CA VAL A 177 -3.92 -8.77 -1.65
C VAL A 177 -2.83 -9.78 -1.33
N PHE A 178 -3.10 -11.05 -1.62
CA PHE A 178 -2.19 -12.16 -1.33
C PHE A 178 -2.26 -13.21 -2.43
N THR A 179 -1.11 -13.66 -2.92
CA THR A 179 -1.03 -14.82 -3.82
C THR A 179 -0.55 -16.02 -3.02
N ASP A 180 -1.36 -17.07 -3.01
CA ASP A 180 -1.04 -18.31 -2.31
C ASP A 180 -0.10 -19.20 -3.14
N ASP A 181 0.41 -20.25 -2.51
CA ASP A 181 1.38 -21.18 -3.09
C ASP A 181 0.83 -21.95 -4.30
N ASP A 182 -0.49 -22.09 -4.39
CA ASP A 182 -1.19 -22.68 -5.55
C ASP A 182 -1.31 -21.73 -6.74
N GLY A 183 -0.84 -20.49 -6.58
CA GLY A 183 -0.88 -19.45 -7.60
C GLY A 183 -2.20 -18.67 -7.66
N VAL A 184 -3.21 -19.01 -6.86
CA VAL A 184 -4.45 -18.25 -6.75
C VAL A 184 -4.19 -16.96 -5.98
N THR A 185 -4.69 -15.85 -6.51
CA THR A 185 -4.62 -14.56 -5.83
C THR A 185 -5.96 -14.25 -5.19
N TRP A 186 -5.91 -13.76 -3.96
CA TRP A 186 -7.04 -13.34 -3.14
C TRP A 186 -6.93 -11.86 -2.81
N ILE A 187 -8.09 -11.22 -2.68
CA ILE A 187 -8.22 -9.87 -2.15
C ILE A 187 -9.18 -9.90 -0.96
N ALA A 188 -8.81 -9.25 0.13
CA ALA A 188 -9.68 -8.98 1.27
C ALA A 188 -9.72 -7.48 1.56
N TRP A 189 -10.81 -7.00 2.13
CA TRP A 189 -11.02 -5.56 2.37
C TRP A 189 -12.17 -5.35 3.36
N GLY A 190 -12.38 -4.10 3.78
CA GLY A 190 -13.61 -3.68 4.42
C GLY A 190 -13.43 -2.84 5.67
N ASN A 191 -14.48 -2.10 6.05
CA ASN A 191 -14.68 -1.45 7.34
C ASN A 191 -15.98 -1.97 7.96
N ARG A 192 -16.01 -2.27 9.27
CA ARG A 192 -17.05 -3.03 10.01
C ARG A 192 -17.17 -4.50 9.67
N ASP A 193 -17.32 -4.81 8.39
CA ASP A 193 -17.26 -6.17 7.90
C ASP A 193 -15.98 -6.39 7.10
N CYS A 194 -15.41 -7.59 7.22
CA CYS A 194 -14.27 -8.01 6.42
C CYS A 194 -14.76 -8.94 5.32
N TYR A 195 -14.47 -8.59 4.07
CA TYR A 195 -14.79 -9.38 2.90
C TYR A 195 -13.54 -10.04 2.32
N ILE A 196 -13.71 -11.14 1.60
CA ILE A 196 -12.67 -11.82 0.83
C ILE A 196 -13.22 -12.39 -0.46
N ALA A 197 -12.44 -12.32 -1.53
CA ALA A 197 -12.75 -12.91 -2.82
C ALA A 197 -11.46 -13.35 -3.55
N LYS A 198 -11.61 -14.26 -4.53
CA LYS A 198 -10.51 -14.59 -5.45
C LYS A 198 -10.42 -13.52 -6.53
N LEU A 199 -9.23 -13.35 -7.09
CA LEU A 199 -8.98 -12.60 -8.30
C LEU A 199 -8.74 -13.56 -9.46
N LYS A 200 -9.23 -13.21 -10.65
CA LYS A 200 -8.82 -13.88 -11.88
C LYS A 200 -7.32 -13.66 -12.11
N ALA A 201 -6.71 -14.51 -12.93
CA ALA A 201 -5.29 -14.45 -13.25
C ALA A 201 -4.80 -13.12 -13.87
N ASN A 202 -5.72 -12.31 -14.42
CA ASN A 202 -5.41 -10.96 -14.93
C ASN A 202 -5.28 -9.90 -13.82
N MET A 203 -5.59 -10.24 -12.56
CA MET A 203 -5.47 -9.40 -11.37
C MET A 203 -6.42 -8.20 -11.33
N THR A 204 -7.32 -8.08 -12.32
CA THR A 204 -8.22 -6.93 -12.51
C THR A 204 -9.69 -7.33 -12.51
N GLU A 205 -10.03 -8.55 -12.13
CA GLU A 205 -11.41 -9.02 -12.03
C GLU A 205 -11.56 -9.95 -10.82
N ILE A 206 -12.69 -9.82 -10.12
CA ILE A 206 -13.10 -10.78 -9.09
C ILE A 206 -13.46 -12.11 -9.77
N ASP A 207 -13.07 -13.22 -9.13
CA ASP A 207 -13.39 -14.58 -9.54
C ASP A 207 -14.31 -15.25 -8.51
N GLY A 208 -15.60 -15.35 -8.84
CA GLY A 208 -16.60 -16.00 -7.98
C GLY A 208 -17.17 -15.08 -6.89
N PRO A 209 -17.70 -15.65 -5.79
CA PRO A 209 -18.45 -14.91 -4.80
C PRO A 209 -17.56 -14.10 -3.85
N ILE A 210 -18.09 -12.94 -3.43
CA ILE A 210 -17.57 -12.18 -2.29
C ILE A 210 -18.11 -12.83 -1.01
N ARG A 211 -17.21 -13.15 -0.07
CA ARG A 211 -17.56 -13.80 1.19
C ARG A 211 -17.21 -12.91 2.37
N ARG A 212 -18.08 -12.86 3.38
CA ARG A 212 -17.78 -12.19 4.65
C ARG A 212 -17.02 -13.13 5.59
N ILE A 213 -15.92 -12.62 6.15
CA ILE A 213 -15.01 -13.32 7.08
C ILE A 213 -14.73 -12.50 8.36
N THR A 214 -15.60 -11.55 8.70
CA THR A 214 -15.47 -10.63 9.85
C THR A 214 -15.05 -11.33 11.15
N PRO A 215 -13.81 -11.12 11.64
CA PRO A 215 -13.39 -11.61 12.94
C PRO A 215 -13.90 -10.70 14.08
N PRO A 216 -13.82 -11.13 15.36
CA PRO A 216 -14.20 -10.30 16.49
C PRO A 216 -13.49 -8.94 16.50
N HIS A 217 -14.25 -7.90 16.83
CA HIS A 217 -13.78 -6.51 16.94
C HIS A 217 -13.17 -5.93 15.66
N PHE A 218 -13.38 -6.52 14.50
CA PHE A 218 -12.90 -5.96 13.24
C PHE A 218 -13.40 -4.53 13.05
N GLU A 219 -12.46 -3.61 12.83
CA GLU A 219 -12.79 -2.24 12.45
C GLU A 219 -12.46 -2.04 10.98
N GLU A 220 -11.21 -2.23 10.56
CA GLU A 220 -10.73 -2.02 9.18
C GLU A 220 -9.29 -2.54 8.97
N GLY A 221 -8.62 -2.13 7.88
CA GLY A 221 -7.19 -2.38 7.67
C GLY A 221 -6.75 -3.85 7.66
N PRO A 222 -7.43 -4.79 6.98
CA PRO A 222 -6.99 -6.18 6.94
C PRO A 222 -5.61 -6.31 6.28
N TRP A 223 -4.79 -7.24 6.77
CA TRP A 223 -3.51 -7.62 6.19
C TRP A 223 -3.38 -9.14 6.15
N LEU A 224 -3.31 -9.70 4.94
CA LEU A 224 -3.11 -11.12 4.72
C LEU A 224 -1.61 -11.45 4.61
N HIS A 225 -1.17 -12.45 5.36
CA HIS A 225 0.12 -13.10 5.13
C HIS A 225 0.06 -14.59 5.50
N LYS A 226 1.07 -15.34 5.08
CA LYS A 226 1.22 -16.77 5.36
C LYS A 226 2.58 -17.04 6.00
N ARG A 227 2.61 -17.95 6.96
CA ARG A 227 3.85 -18.49 7.51
C ARG A 227 3.66 -19.96 7.89
N GLY A 228 4.47 -20.83 7.30
CA GLY A 228 4.27 -22.28 7.43
C GLY A 228 2.91 -22.69 6.88
N GLY A 229 2.17 -23.50 7.63
CA GLY A 229 0.83 -23.97 7.26
C GLY A 229 -0.33 -23.06 7.68
N LEU A 230 -0.06 -21.84 8.17
CA LEU A 230 -1.07 -20.92 8.66
C LEU A 230 -1.15 -19.65 7.82
N TYR A 231 -2.40 -19.24 7.56
CA TYR A 231 -2.75 -17.92 7.07
C TYR A 231 -3.10 -17.03 8.26
N TYR A 232 -2.75 -15.76 8.14
CA TYR A 232 -2.94 -14.74 9.16
C TYR A 232 -3.73 -13.60 8.56
N LEU A 233 -4.75 -13.15 9.28
CA LEU A 233 -5.49 -11.92 9.00
C LEU A 233 -5.24 -10.99 10.19
N THR A 234 -4.32 -10.04 10.03
CA THR A 234 -4.07 -8.96 11.00
C THR A 234 -4.94 -7.77 10.62
N TYR A 235 -5.53 -7.06 11.57
CA TYR A 235 -6.49 -5.99 11.27
C TYR A 235 -6.54 -4.94 12.38
N ALA A 236 -6.96 -3.73 12.03
CA ALA A 236 -7.34 -2.71 13.00
C ALA A 236 -8.61 -3.16 13.71
N SER A 237 -8.60 -3.15 15.03
CA SER A 237 -9.68 -3.69 15.86
C SER A 237 -10.14 -2.70 16.90
N LEU A 238 -11.44 -2.65 17.17
CA LEU A 238 -12.03 -1.77 18.16
C LEU A 238 -13.13 -2.47 18.95
N ASP A 239 -12.85 -2.79 20.21
CA ASP A 239 -13.90 -3.15 21.17
C ASP A 239 -14.60 -1.89 21.67
N ARG A 240 -15.71 -1.55 21.01
CA ARG A 240 -16.52 -0.36 21.30
C ARG A 240 -17.12 -0.32 22.71
N THR A 241 -17.03 -1.41 23.47
CA THR A 241 -17.46 -1.43 24.88
C THR A 241 -16.38 -0.95 25.84
N THR A 242 -15.10 -1.02 25.44
CA THR A 242 -13.96 -0.75 26.32
C THR A 242 -12.91 0.20 25.73
N GLN A 243 -12.96 0.50 24.43
CA GLN A 243 -11.93 1.23 23.70
C GLN A 243 -12.51 2.45 22.97
N SER A 244 -11.71 3.53 22.90
CA SER A 244 -11.99 4.75 22.13
C SER A 244 -11.24 4.81 20.80
N ASP A 245 -10.09 4.15 20.73
CA ASP A 245 -9.15 4.17 19.61
C ASP A 245 -8.86 2.75 19.15
N GLU A 246 -8.50 2.60 17.88
CA GLU A 246 -8.18 1.30 17.30
C GLU A 246 -6.93 0.70 17.94
N HIS A 247 -6.97 -0.61 18.13
CA HIS A 247 -5.85 -1.48 18.43
C HIS A 247 -5.55 -2.34 17.20
N VAL A 248 -4.52 -3.19 17.25
CA VAL A 248 -4.30 -4.22 16.21
C VAL A 248 -4.59 -5.57 16.81
N SER A 249 -5.41 -6.37 16.13
CA SER A 249 -5.67 -7.77 16.48
C SER A 249 -5.38 -8.68 15.31
N TYR A 250 -5.44 -9.99 15.52
CA TYR A 250 -5.29 -10.95 14.43
C TYR A 250 -6.11 -12.22 14.61
N ALA A 251 -6.39 -12.87 13.48
CA ALA A 251 -6.96 -14.20 13.38
C ALA A 251 -6.05 -15.09 12.52
N THR A 252 -6.22 -16.42 12.66
CA THR A 252 -5.51 -17.40 11.83
C THR A 252 -6.46 -18.43 11.26
N ALA A 253 -6.09 -19.00 10.11
CA ALA A 253 -6.80 -20.10 9.46
C ALA A 253 -5.81 -21.06 8.81
N THR A 254 -6.25 -22.29 8.55
CA THR A 254 -5.49 -23.28 7.76
C THR A 254 -5.82 -23.22 6.26
N SER A 255 -6.76 -22.35 5.87
CA SER A 255 -7.15 -22.03 4.50
C SER A 255 -7.64 -20.58 4.43
N LEU A 256 -7.47 -19.91 3.29
CA LEU A 256 -8.07 -18.59 3.02
C LEU A 256 -9.60 -18.64 2.95
N ASP A 257 -10.18 -19.84 2.82
CA ASP A 257 -11.61 -20.05 2.99
C ASP A 257 -12.08 -19.95 4.44
N GLY A 258 -11.15 -19.97 5.41
CA GLY A 258 -11.43 -20.06 6.83
C GLY A 258 -11.62 -21.53 7.29
N PRO A 259 -12.21 -21.75 8.46
CA PRO A 259 -12.68 -20.73 9.40
C PRO A 259 -11.52 -19.91 10.00
N TRP A 260 -11.75 -18.61 10.19
CA TRP A 260 -10.80 -17.71 10.84
C TRP A 260 -10.99 -17.75 12.35
N THR A 261 -9.93 -18.11 13.08
CA THR A 261 -9.95 -18.17 14.54
C THR A 261 -9.21 -16.97 15.13
N TYR A 262 -9.91 -16.15 15.90
CA TYR A 262 -9.34 -15.02 16.64
C TYR A 262 -8.20 -15.47 17.56
N ARG A 263 -7.16 -14.64 17.65
CA ARG A 263 -5.96 -14.90 18.46
C ARG A 263 -5.63 -13.81 19.47
N GLY A 264 -6.46 -12.78 19.56
CA GLY A 264 -6.25 -11.69 20.51
C GLY A 264 -5.63 -10.45 19.89
N GLU A 265 -5.44 -9.47 20.77
CA GLU A 265 -4.75 -8.22 20.48
C GLU A 265 -3.25 -8.47 20.25
N LEU A 266 -2.73 -7.89 19.17
CA LEU A 266 -1.34 -7.91 18.77
C LEU A 266 -0.62 -6.63 19.22
N ALA A 267 -1.24 -5.46 19.10
CA ALA A 267 -0.67 -4.18 19.49
C ALA A 267 -1.74 -3.24 20.04
N LYS A 268 -1.33 -2.37 20.98
CA LYS A 268 -2.18 -1.30 21.53
C LYS A 268 -2.37 -0.17 20.52
N SER A 269 -3.25 0.77 20.86
CA SER A 269 -3.50 1.97 20.04
C SER A 269 -2.27 2.79 19.70
N ALA A 270 -2.35 3.47 18.57
CA ALA A 270 -1.32 4.38 18.10
C ALA A 270 -1.27 5.65 18.96
N LYS A 271 -0.05 6.16 19.19
CA LYS A 271 0.12 7.43 19.91
C LYS A 271 -0.40 8.60 19.05
N ASN A 272 -1.30 9.41 19.62
CA ASN A 272 -1.90 10.60 19.02
C ASN A 272 -2.75 10.35 17.74
N SER A 273 -3.12 9.10 17.46
CA SER A 273 -3.92 8.72 16.29
C SER A 273 -5.00 7.75 16.74
N PHE A 274 -6.25 7.97 16.34
CA PHE A 274 -7.33 7.00 16.62
C PHE A 274 -7.26 5.79 15.69
N THR A 275 -6.64 5.95 14.50
CA THR A 275 -6.41 4.86 13.55
C THR A 275 -5.05 4.19 13.75
N ILE A 276 -4.97 2.89 13.44
CA ILE A 276 -3.73 2.11 13.36
C ILE A 276 -3.82 0.99 12.32
N HIS A 277 -3.05 1.08 11.24
CA HIS A 277 -3.05 0.07 10.16
C HIS A 277 -1.75 -0.73 10.14
N ALA A 278 -1.85 -2.04 9.90
CA ALA A 278 -0.71 -2.95 9.87
C ALA A 278 -0.29 -3.33 8.44
N GLY A 279 1.03 -3.34 8.22
CA GLY A 279 1.65 -3.97 7.05
C GLY A 279 2.75 -4.93 7.50
N ILE A 280 2.72 -6.20 7.11
CA ILE A 280 3.67 -7.22 7.58
C ILE A 280 4.45 -7.81 6.42
N ALA A 281 5.78 -7.87 6.55
CA ALA A 281 6.65 -8.54 5.59
C ALA A 281 7.82 -9.25 6.26
N GLU A 282 8.23 -10.37 5.66
CA GLU A 282 9.53 -10.97 5.91
C GLU A 282 10.55 -10.36 4.96
N PHE A 283 11.65 -9.84 5.50
CA PHE A 283 12.74 -9.28 4.72
C PHE A 283 14.07 -9.78 5.27
N LYS A 284 14.86 -10.43 4.41
CA LYS A 284 16.17 -11.00 4.76
C LYS A 284 16.13 -11.91 6.00
N GLY A 285 15.08 -12.74 6.09
CA GLY A 285 14.88 -13.71 7.17
C GLY A 285 14.38 -13.12 8.50
N GLN A 286 14.01 -11.84 8.51
CA GLN A 286 13.44 -11.17 9.68
C GLN A 286 12.03 -10.68 9.36
N TRP A 287 11.11 -10.92 10.29
CA TRP A 287 9.73 -10.45 10.18
C TRP A 287 9.58 -9.07 10.80
N TYR A 288 8.83 -8.21 10.11
CA TYR A 288 8.56 -6.84 10.49
C TYR A 288 7.07 -6.54 10.43
N ILE A 289 6.61 -5.68 11.32
CA ILE A 289 5.29 -5.07 11.27
C ILE A 289 5.46 -3.55 11.17
N PHE A 290 4.93 -2.98 10.10
CA PHE A 290 4.80 -1.56 9.88
C PHE A 290 3.45 -1.11 10.41
N LEU A 291 3.45 0.04 11.07
CA LEU A 291 2.27 0.68 11.65
C LEU A 291 2.32 2.18 11.33
N HIS A 292 1.39 2.96 11.85
CA HIS A 292 1.54 4.42 11.90
C HIS A 292 1.19 4.97 13.27
N ASN A 293 1.70 6.16 13.57
CA ASN A 293 1.25 6.99 14.69
C ASN A 293 1.27 8.46 14.28
N ALA A 294 0.90 9.38 15.17
CA ALA A 294 0.91 10.82 14.87
C ALA A 294 1.88 11.58 15.80
N THR A 295 3.12 11.10 15.88
CA THR A 295 4.16 11.68 16.75
C THR A 295 5.18 12.55 16.03
N LEU A 296 5.24 12.47 14.69
CA LEU A 296 6.20 13.23 13.89
C LEU A 296 5.86 14.73 13.91
N THR A 297 6.89 15.58 13.85
CA THR A 297 6.75 17.00 13.53
C THR A 297 7.55 17.27 12.27
N VAL A 298 6.95 17.94 11.28
CA VAL A 298 7.59 18.35 10.02
C VAL A 298 7.43 19.86 9.89
N GLY A 299 8.55 20.59 9.93
CA GLY A 299 8.52 22.05 9.94
C GLY A 299 7.77 22.61 11.15
N ASP A 300 6.74 23.41 10.90
CA ASP A 300 5.85 24.00 11.91
C ASP A 300 4.60 23.14 12.21
N GLN A 301 4.48 21.97 11.60
CA GLN A 301 3.32 21.10 11.76
C GLN A 301 3.63 19.91 12.67
N GLY A 302 2.92 19.82 13.79
CA GLY A 302 2.92 18.63 14.65
C GLY A 302 1.97 17.56 14.15
N GLY A 303 2.24 16.31 14.51
CA GLY A 303 1.39 15.16 14.19
C GLY A 303 0.00 15.31 14.79
N ALA A 304 -1.00 14.85 14.04
CA ALA A 304 -2.41 14.86 14.39
C ALA A 304 -3.17 13.78 13.58
N ILE A 305 -4.47 13.66 13.82
CA ILE A 305 -5.38 12.94 12.93
C ILE A 305 -5.31 13.61 11.55
N GLY A 306 -4.80 12.89 10.54
CA GLY A 306 -4.49 13.45 9.19
C GLY A 306 -3.03 13.87 8.95
N ARG A 307 -2.15 13.74 9.97
CA ARG A 307 -0.70 13.96 9.91
C ARG A 307 0.02 12.82 10.63
N ARG A 308 -0.15 11.61 10.11
CA ARG A 308 0.43 10.38 10.63
C ARG A 308 1.84 10.16 10.07
N ALA A 309 2.57 9.22 10.64
CA ALA A 309 3.91 8.85 10.25
C ALA A 309 4.12 7.36 10.48
N VAL A 310 4.74 6.69 9.49
CA VAL A 310 4.94 5.24 9.53
C VAL A 310 6.01 4.88 10.55
N THR A 311 5.72 3.84 11.31
CA THR A 311 6.62 3.21 12.28
C THR A 311 6.85 1.75 11.89
N VAL A 312 7.88 1.13 12.45
CA VAL A 312 8.19 -0.28 12.23
C VAL A 312 8.73 -0.92 13.50
N GLU A 313 8.30 -2.16 13.74
CA GLU A 313 8.74 -3.02 14.82
C GLU A 313 9.11 -4.41 14.30
N TYR A 314 9.90 -5.15 15.09
CA TYR A 314 10.13 -6.56 14.82
C TYR A 314 8.89 -7.38 15.16
N LEU A 315 8.43 -8.20 14.23
CA LEU A 315 7.36 -9.17 14.45
C LEU A 315 7.96 -10.52 14.82
N ARG A 316 7.34 -11.22 15.80
CA ARG A 316 7.84 -12.51 16.29
C ARG A 316 6.69 -13.49 16.44
N TYR A 317 7.01 -14.74 16.18
CA TYR A 317 6.09 -15.86 16.32
C TYR A 317 6.52 -16.72 17.51
N ASN A 318 5.55 -17.31 18.20
CA ASN A 318 5.75 -18.42 19.11
C ASN A 318 5.95 -19.72 18.29
N PRO A 319 6.49 -20.80 18.91
CA PRO A 319 6.68 -22.09 18.24
C PRO A 319 5.39 -22.69 17.65
N ASP A 320 4.23 -22.40 18.25
CA ASP A 320 2.90 -22.85 17.79
C ASP A 320 2.33 -22.01 16.63
N GLY A 321 3.06 -21.00 16.15
CA GLY A 321 2.63 -20.10 15.09
C GLY A 321 1.83 -18.89 15.56
N THR A 322 1.49 -18.75 16.84
CA THR A 322 0.85 -17.52 17.34
C THR A 322 1.83 -16.33 17.32
N LEU A 323 1.33 -15.11 17.10
CA LEU A 323 2.14 -13.90 17.16
C LEU A 323 2.39 -13.49 18.62
N LYS A 324 3.61 -13.05 18.92
CA LYS A 324 3.94 -12.39 20.19
C LYS A 324 3.44 -10.94 20.15
N PRO A 325 2.92 -10.39 21.26
CA PRO A 325 2.51 -8.98 21.32
C PRO A 325 3.64 -8.04 20.88
N VAL A 326 3.26 -7.01 20.12
CA VAL A 326 4.13 -5.99 19.56
C VAL A 326 4.05 -4.75 20.45
N VAL A 327 5.20 -4.31 20.94
CA VAL A 327 5.33 -3.06 21.68
C VAL A 327 5.83 -2.00 20.71
N GLN A 328 5.06 -0.92 20.54
CA GLN A 328 5.49 0.23 19.77
C GLN A 328 6.54 1.02 20.57
N THR A 329 7.69 1.29 19.97
CA THR A 329 8.84 1.93 20.60
C THR A 329 9.36 3.10 19.77
N GLU A 330 10.05 4.04 20.41
CA GLU A 330 10.78 5.12 19.71
C GLU A 330 11.99 4.57 18.94
N ALA A 331 12.62 3.50 19.44
CA ALA A 331 13.78 2.91 18.78
C ALA A 331 13.40 2.12 17.52
N GLY A 332 12.23 1.47 17.48
CA GLY A 332 11.84 0.57 16.41
C GLY A 332 12.96 -0.42 16.05
N VAL A 333 13.18 -0.57 14.74
CA VAL A 333 14.26 -1.44 14.20
C VAL A 333 15.65 -0.81 14.20
N SER A 334 15.83 0.39 14.77
CA SER A 334 17.18 0.92 15.04
C SER A 334 17.84 0.21 16.23
N ALA A 335 17.03 -0.43 17.09
CA ALA A 335 17.51 -1.39 18.06
C ALA A 335 17.85 -2.73 17.36
N PRO A 336 18.82 -3.51 17.89
CA PRO A 336 19.07 -4.86 17.41
C PRO A 336 17.81 -5.73 17.45
N PRO A 337 17.66 -6.70 16.53
CA PRO A 337 16.56 -7.65 16.60
C PRO A 337 16.59 -8.38 17.95
N PRO A 338 15.42 -8.65 18.57
CA PRO A 338 15.36 -9.46 19.77
C PRO A 338 15.99 -10.85 19.51
N SER A 339 16.59 -11.46 20.54
CA SER A 339 17.13 -12.81 20.41
C SER A 339 16.07 -13.79 19.90
N VAL A 340 16.47 -14.65 18.97
CA VAL A 340 15.65 -15.78 18.52
C VAL A 340 15.64 -16.77 19.70
N ASN A 341 14.55 -16.81 20.45
CA ASN A 341 14.32 -17.81 21.49
C ASN A 341 13.53 -18.99 20.92
#